data_AF-A0A0A1ZPU7-F1
#
_entry.id   AF-A0A0A1ZPU7-F1
#
_cell.length_a   1.000
_cell.length_b   1.000
_cell.length_c   1.000
_cell.angle_alpha   90.00
_cell.angle_beta   90.00
_cell.angle_gamma   90.00
#
_symmetry.space_group_name_H-M   'P 1'
#
loop_
_entity.id
_entity.type
_entity.pdbx_description
1 polymer ?
#
loop_
_entity_poly.entity_id
_entity_poly.type
_entity_poly.pdbx_seq_one_letter_code
_entity_poly.pdbx_strand_id
1 'polypeptide(L)' 'MIENYKGWDITLNWDDKNYLHSVTSKSYFFNQKEKWMGVYLNGETIYGSSLKEIRHIIDYPALHKK' A
#
# COMPACT_ATOMS: atom_id res chain seq x y z
N MET A 1 -5.70 9.25 1.43
CA MET A 1 -6.86 8.67 2.15
C MET A 1 -6.34 7.52 2.99
N ILE A 2 -6.79 7.40 4.25
CA ILE A 2 -6.40 6.32 5.17
C ILE A 2 -7.65 5.56 5.61
N GLU A 3 -7.60 4.24 5.57
CA GLU A 3 -8.68 3.33 5.99
C GLU A 3 -8.11 2.25 6.89
N ASN A 4 -8.70 2.03 8.06
CA ASN A 4 -8.37 0.90 8.90
C ASN A 4 -9.29 -0.28 8.55
N TYR A 5 -8.71 -1.41 8.13
CA TYR A 5 -9.44 -2.61 7.72
C TYR A 5 -8.83 -3.86 8.35
N LYS A 6 -9.56 -4.50 9.28
CA LYS A 6 -9.11 -5.72 9.98
C LYS A 6 -7.71 -5.62 10.60
N GLY A 7 -7.38 -4.44 11.15
CA GLY A 7 -6.05 -4.17 11.74
C GLY A 7 -4.97 -3.77 10.74
N TRP A 8 -5.31 -3.64 9.45
CA TRP A 8 -4.44 -3.04 8.45
C TRP A 8 -4.76 -1.56 8.29
N ASP A 9 -3.76 -0.71 8.33
CA ASP A 9 -3.85 0.67 7.88
C ASP A 9 -3.55 0.75 6.39
N ILE A 10 -4.61 0.92 5.61
CA ILE A 10 -4.57 1.04 4.15
C ILE A 10 -4.45 2.51 3.80
N THR A 11 -3.38 2.85 3.09
CA THR A 11 -3.07 4.20 2.63
C THR A 11 -2.96 4.22 1.11
N LEU A 12 -3.55 5.25 0.51
CA LEU A 12 -3.32 5.52 -0.91
C LEU A 12 -1.92 6.11 -1.08
N ASN A 13 -1.00 5.31 -1.61
CA ASN A 13 0.36 5.70 -1.98
C ASN A 13 0.36 6.34 -3.39
N TRP A 14 -0.59 7.25 -3.63
CA TRP A 14 -0.61 8.05 -4.86
C TRP A 14 0.28 9.25 -4.60
N ASP A 15 1.52 9.16 -5.06
CA ASP A 15 2.42 10.29 -5.14
C ASP A 15 1.85 11.23 -6.22
N ASP A 16 0.99 12.15 -5.81
CA ASP A 16 0.55 13.24 -6.68
C ASP A 16 1.78 14.10 -6.89
N LYS A 17 2.43 13.92 -8.04
CA LYS A 17 3.64 14.63 -8.49
C LYS A 17 3.52 16.17 -8.51
N ASN A 18 2.50 16.76 -7.90
CA ASN A 18 2.32 18.20 -7.76
C ASN A 18 2.33 18.72 -6.31
N TYR A 19 2.47 17.88 -5.28
CA TYR A 19 2.55 18.38 -3.90
C TYR A 19 3.80 17.88 -3.17
N LEU A 20 4.71 18.84 -2.94
CA LEU A 20 5.83 18.84 -1.99
C LEU A 20 7.14 18.15 -2.42
N HIS A 21 7.98 18.99 -3.01
CA HIS A 21 9.40 19.15 -2.73
C HIS A 21 9.95 18.41 -1.48
N SER A 22 11.07 17.70 -1.73
CA SER A 22 12.19 17.44 -0.81
C SER A 22 11.89 16.70 0.50
N VAL A 23 12.31 15.44 0.59
CA VAL A 23 13.41 14.99 1.48
C VAL A 23 13.68 13.50 1.19
N THR A 24 14.96 13.18 1.00
CA THR A 24 15.57 11.83 0.96
C THR A 24 15.20 10.88 -0.17
N SER A 25 16.06 10.86 -1.18
CA SER A 25 16.85 9.67 -1.52
C SER A 25 16.28 8.32 -1.08
N LYS A 26 15.51 7.67 -1.96
CA LYS A 26 15.72 6.27 -2.30
C LYS A 26 14.84 5.89 -3.48
N SER A 27 15.53 5.60 -4.56
CA SER A 27 15.07 4.93 -5.77
C SER A 27 14.45 3.56 -5.44
N TYR A 28 13.28 3.53 -4.82
CA TYR A 28 12.38 2.38 -4.91
C TYR A 28 11.41 2.69 -6.01
N PHE A 29 11.59 1.97 -7.11
CA PHE A 29 10.67 1.87 -8.23
C PHE A 29 9.23 1.93 -7.74
N PHE A 30 8.62 3.12 -7.78
CA PHE A 30 7.17 3.23 -7.74
C PHE A 30 6.70 2.54 -9.01
N ASN A 31 6.42 1.24 -8.90
CA ASN A 31 5.58 0.55 -9.86
C ASN A 31 4.30 1.39 -9.90
N GLN A 32 4.11 2.18 -10.95
CA GLN A 32 2.94 3.04 -11.13
C GLN A 32 1.61 2.26 -11.07
N LYS A 33 1.70 0.92 -11.09
CA LYS A 33 0.63 -0.02 -10.86
C LYS A 33 0.20 -0.11 -9.40
N GLU A 34 1.09 0.00 -8.41
CA GLU A 34 0.79 -0.24 -6.99
C GLU A 34 0.47 1.06 -6.24
N LYS A 35 -0.80 1.46 -6.35
CA LYS A 35 -1.32 2.74 -5.84
C LYS A 35 -1.73 2.71 -4.38
N TRP A 36 -1.93 1.52 -3.81
CA TRP A 36 -2.39 1.33 -2.45
C TRP A 36 -1.36 0.51 -1.66
N MET A 37 -1.18 0.89 -0.40
CA MET A 37 -0.29 0.24 0.54
C MET A 37 -1.10 -0.12 1.79
N GLY A 38 -1.05 -1.36 2.24
CA GLY A 38 -1.56 -1.78 3.54
C GLY A 38 -0.41 -2.04 4.49
N VAL A 39 -0.48 -1.53 5.71
CA VAL A 39 0.48 -1.81 6.78
C VAL A 39 -0.25 -2.47 7.95
N TYR A 40 0.20 -3.65 8.35
CA TYR A 40 -0.35 -4.33 9.52
C TYR A 40 0.38 -3.92 10.79
N LEU A 41 -0.25 -4.13 11.94
CA LEU A 41 0.28 -3.74 13.25
C LEU A 41 1.63 -4.39 13.59
N ASN A 42 1.97 -5.52 12.97
CA ASN A 42 3.26 -6.21 13.14
C ASN A 42 4.38 -5.66 12.22
N GLY A 43 4.09 -4.67 11.37
CA GLY A 43 5.02 -4.12 10.40
C GLY A 43 5.02 -4.81 9.03
N GLU A 44 4.14 -5.79 8.79
CA GLU A 44 3.95 -6.37 7.45
C GLU A 44 3.35 -5.33 6.50
N THR A 45 3.92 -5.22 5.31
CA THR A 45 3.48 -4.28 4.28
C THR A 45 3.04 -5.03 3.04
N ILE A 46 1.86 -4.72 2.54
CA ILE A 46 1.33 -5.23 1.27
C ILE A 46 1.08 -4.07 0.32
N TYR A 47 1.25 -4.34 -0.97
CA TYR A 47 1.04 -3.37 -2.04
C TYR A 47 0.01 -3.91 -3.02
N GLY A 48 -0.73 -3.00 -3.65
CA GLY A 48 -1.82 -3.35 -4.53
C GLY A 48 -2.18 -2.18 -5.44
N SER A 49 -2.75 -2.50 -6.58
CA SER A 49 -3.17 -1.53 -7.58
C SER A 49 -4.50 -0.85 -7.28
N SER A 50 -5.32 -1.50 -6.45
CA SER A 50 -6.60 -0.98 -5.99
C SER A 50 -6.86 -1.32 -4.52
N LEU A 51 -7.69 -0.51 -3.86
CA LEU A 51 -8.19 -0.80 -2.52
C LEU A 51 -8.84 -2.19 -2.43
N LYS A 52 -9.57 -2.58 -3.48
CA LYS A 52 -10.21 -3.90 -3.57
C LYS A 52 -9.18 -5.03 -3.56
N GLU A 53 -8.07 -4.86 -4.26
CA GLU A 53 -6.97 -5.83 -4.28
C GLU A 53 -6.31 -5.94 -2.91
N ILE A 54 -6.00 -4.83 -2.25
CA ILE A 54 -5.46 -4.84 -0.87
C ILE A 54 -6.41 -5.60 0.07
N ARG A 55 -7.72 -5.28 0.05
CA ARG A 55 -8.71 -5.99 0.87
C ARG A 55 -8.77 -7.48 0.53
N HIS A 56 -8.64 -7.84 -0.74
CA HIS A 56 -8.63 -9.23 -1.16
C HIS A 56 -7.41 -10.00 -0.62
N ILE A 57 -6.23 -9.37 -0.63
CA ILE A 57 -5.01 -9.93 -0.04
C ILE A 57 -5.19 -10.13 1.48
N ILE A 58 -5.81 -9.17 2.17
CA ILE A 58 -6.09 -9.24 3.62
C ILE A 58 -7.12 -10.33 3.94
N ASP A 59 -8.16 -10.47 3.11
CA ASP A 59 -9.23 -11.45 3.31
C ASP A 59 -8.77 -12.87 3.00
N TYR A 60 -7.88 -13.03 2.02
CA TYR A 60 -7.43 -14.32 1.52
C TYR A 60 -5.90 -14.42 1.48
N PRO A 61 -5.21 -14.27 2.62
CA PRO A 61 -3.74 -14.30 2.65
C PRO A 61 -3.17 -15.63 2.15
N ALA A 62 -3.93 -16.72 2.26
CA ALA A 62 -3.54 -18.04 1.75
C ALA A 62 -3.39 -18.10 0.22
N LEU A 63 -4.13 -17.28 -0.54
CA LEU A 63 -3.99 -17.21 -2.01
C LEU A 63 -2.76 -16.42 -2.44
N HIS A 64 -2.20 -15.64 -1.52
CA HIS A 64 -1.05 -14.77 -1.74
C HIS A 64 0.20 -15.26 -0.99
N LYS A 65 0.14 -16.45 -0.36
CA LYS A 65 1.32 -17.15 0.17
C LYS A 65 2.13 -17.71 -1.01
N LYS A 66 3.31 -17.14 -1.23
CA LYS A 66 4.37 -17.75 -2.05
C LYS A 66 5.14 -18.77 -1.24
#